data_AF-A0A4R4DHJ0-F1
#
_entry.id   AF-A0A4R4DHJ0-F1
#
_cell.length_a   1.000
_cell.length_b   1.000
_cell.length_c   1.000
_cell.angle_alpha   90.00
_cell.angle_beta   90.00
_cell.angle_gamma   90.00
#
_symmetry.space_group_name_H-M   'P 1'
#
loop_
_entity.id
_entity.type
_entity.pdbx_description
1 polymer ?
#
loop_
_entity_poly.entity_id
_entity_poly.type
_entity_poly.pdbx_seq_one_letter_code
_entity_poly.pdbx_strand_id
1 'polypeptide(L)'
;MGEATITVTLTPGLGEDLAEIARREGRSAESVALDAITEHVAVSLEMRASILRGEADVAAGRTVAHEEVMADLARMLDDADRAKGQ
;
A
#
# COMPACT_ATOMS: atom_id res chain seq x y z
N MET A 1 6.22 -22.98 3.15
CA MET A 1 7.04 -21.74 3.12
C MET A 1 8.00 -21.82 4.29
N GLY A 2 9.29 -21.56 4.05
CA GLY A 2 10.31 -21.66 5.09
C GLY A 2 10.33 -20.42 5.97
N GLU A 3 10.71 -20.59 7.23
CA GLU A 3 11.07 -19.50 8.13
C GLU A 3 12.41 -18.89 7.68
N ALA A 4 12.50 -17.58 7.68
CA ALA A 4 13.73 -16.85 7.37
C ALA A 4 14.03 -15.87 8.50
N THR A 5 15.25 -15.91 9.02
CA THR A 5 15.73 -14.99 10.06
C THR A 5 16.73 -14.02 9.45
N ILE A 6 16.51 -12.73 9.67
CA ILE A 6 17.43 -11.66 9.25
C ILE A 6 17.87 -10.92 10.50
N THR A 7 19.17 -10.75 10.68
CA THR A 7 19.73 -9.90 11.74
C THR A 7 20.08 -8.54 11.15
N VAL A 8 19.52 -7.48 11.71
CA VAL A 8 19.77 -6.10 11.29
C VAL A 8 20.26 -5.28 12.47
N THR A 9 21.12 -4.30 12.21
CA THR A 9 21.54 -3.31 13.20
C THR A 9 20.68 -2.06 13.03
N LEU A 10 19.96 -1.69 14.07
CA LEU A 10 19.13 -0.50 14.08
C LEU A 10 19.95 0.72 14.50
N THR A 11 19.55 1.90 14.03
CA THR A 11 20.05 3.14 14.61
C THR A 11 19.56 3.26 16.06
N PRO A 12 20.32 3.94 16.95
CA PRO A 12 19.91 4.07 18.35
C PRO A 12 18.49 4.64 18.52
N GLY A 13 18.17 5.72 17.80
CA GLY A 13 16.85 6.35 17.87
C GLY A 13 15.70 5.42 17.43
N LEU A 14 15.90 4.64 16.36
CA LEU A 14 14.86 3.70 15.91
C LEU A 14 14.62 2.58 16.93
N GLY A 15 15.68 2.12 17.61
CA GLY A 15 15.55 1.14 18.69
C GLY A 15 14.76 1.68 19.88
N GLU A 16 14.99 2.95 20.25
CA GLU A 16 14.27 3.64 21.31
C GLU A 16 12.78 3.83 20.97
N ASP A 17 12.48 4.26 19.75
CA ASP A 17 11.11 4.45 19.25
C ASP A 17 10.32 3.13 19.26
N LEU A 18 10.92 2.04 18.75
CA LEU A 18 10.30 0.71 18.77
C LEU A 18 10.03 0.24 20.20
N ALA A 19 10.98 0.47 21.11
CA ALA A 19 10.82 0.11 22.52
C ALA A 19 9.70 0.94 23.20
N GLU A 20 9.54 2.20 22.84
CA GLU A 20 8.43 3.03 23.34
C GLU A 20 7.07 2.52 22.86
N ILE A 21 6.93 2.25 21.56
CA ILE A 21 5.69 1.72 20.97
C ILE A 21 5.35 0.37 21.62
N ALA A 22 6.33 -0.53 21.71
CA ALA A 22 6.17 -1.84 22.32
C ALA A 22 5.66 -1.75 23.78
N ARG A 23 6.21 -0.83 24.60
CA ARG A 23 5.73 -0.59 25.97
C ARG A 23 4.29 -0.09 26.01
N ARG A 24 3.92 0.84 25.13
CA ARG A 24 2.56 1.41 25.08
C ARG A 24 1.53 0.38 24.63
N GLU A 25 1.89 -0.51 23.72
CA GLU A 25 1.01 -1.54 23.17
C GLU A 25 1.01 -2.85 23.97
N GLY A 26 1.91 -3.02 24.94
CA GLY A 26 2.05 -4.26 25.70
C GLY A 26 2.59 -5.43 24.87
N ARG A 27 3.47 -5.14 23.91
CA ARG A 27 4.05 -6.08 22.93
C ARG A 27 5.57 -6.12 23.03
N SER A 28 6.23 -7.07 22.34
CA SER A 28 7.68 -7.06 22.20
C SER A 28 8.14 -6.14 21.06
N ALA A 29 9.34 -5.57 21.17
CA ALA A 29 9.90 -4.69 20.15
C ALA A 29 10.12 -5.44 18.82
N GLU A 30 10.49 -6.72 18.88
CA GLU A 30 10.64 -7.58 17.71
C GLU A 30 9.30 -7.80 17.00
N SER A 31 8.19 -7.92 17.75
CA SER A 31 6.87 -8.08 17.17
C SER A 31 6.41 -6.78 16.49
N VAL A 32 6.66 -5.62 17.08
CA VAL A 32 6.38 -4.32 16.47
C VAL A 32 7.23 -4.13 15.20
N ALA A 33 8.52 -4.48 15.25
CA ALA A 33 9.40 -4.39 14.09
C ALA A 33 8.96 -5.34 12.96
N LEU A 34 8.56 -6.57 13.29
CA LEU A 34 8.08 -7.54 12.31
C LEU A 34 6.80 -7.05 11.61
N ASP A 35 5.85 -6.49 12.36
CA ASP A 35 4.62 -5.92 11.79
C ASP A 35 4.95 -4.77 10.83
N ALA A 36 5.78 -3.83 11.27
CA ALA A 36 6.17 -2.68 10.47
C ALA A 36 6.88 -3.10 9.17
N ILE A 37 7.78 -4.08 9.23
CA ILE A 37 8.45 -4.63 8.05
C ILE A 37 7.43 -5.34 7.14
N THR A 38 6.52 -6.11 7.71
CA THR A 38 5.49 -6.84 6.95
C THR A 38 4.60 -5.88 6.17
N GLU A 39 4.09 -4.85 6.82
CA GLU A 39 3.27 -3.81 6.18
C GLU A 39 4.05 -3.08 5.09
N HIS A 40 5.29 -2.65 5.40
CA HIS A 40 6.12 -1.94 4.44
C HIS A 40 6.41 -2.79 3.19
N VAL A 41 6.75 -4.07 3.36
CA VAL A 41 7.04 -4.97 2.24
C VAL A 41 5.78 -5.24 1.41
N ALA A 42 4.63 -5.46 2.04
CA ALA A 42 3.37 -5.67 1.33
C ALA A 42 3.05 -4.47 0.43
N VAL A 43 3.05 -3.26 1.00
CA VAL A 43 2.79 -2.01 0.26
C VAL A 43 3.84 -1.77 -0.82
N SER A 44 5.12 -1.98 -0.52
CA SER A 44 6.21 -1.75 -1.48
C SER A 44 6.15 -2.70 -2.68
N LEU A 45 5.84 -3.97 -2.45
CA LEU A 45 5.70 -4.95 -3.53
C LEU A 45 4.46 -4.68 -4.37
N GLU A 46 3.34 -4.31 -3.75
CA GLU A 46 2.13 -3.94 -4.49
C GLU A 46 2.35 -2.69 -5.35
N MET A 47 2.93 -1.63 -4.77
CA MET A 47 3.26 -0.40 -5.51
C MET A 47 4.18 -0.70 -6.68
N ARG A 48 5.26 -1.45 -6.47
CA ARG A 48 6.19 -1.84 -7.54
C ARG A 48 5.50 -2.64 -8.62
N ALA A 49 4.67 -3.62 -8.26
CA ALA A 49 3.91 -4.40 -9.21
C ALA A 49 2.92 -3.54 -10.01
N SER A 50 2.27 -2.57 -9.35
CA SER A 50 1.34 -1.63 -9.99
C SER A 50 2.03 -0.74 -11.00
N ILE A 51 3.19 -0.18 -10.65
CA ILE A 51 4.01 0.63 -11.56
C ILE A 51 4.41 -0.18 -12.80
N LEU A 52 4.94 -1.39 -12.62
CA LEU A 52 5.36 -2.24 -13.74
C LEU A 52 4.19 -2.60 -14.66
N ARG A 53 2.98 -2.82 -14.10
CA ARG A 53 1.77 -3.01 -14.92
C ARG A 53 1.43 -1.75 -15.70
N GLY A 54 1.43 -0.58 -15.06
CA GLY A 54 1.16 0.70 -15.73
C GLY A 54 2.14 0.99 -16.86
N GLU A 55 3.44 0.76 -16.65
CA GLU A 55 4.46 0.88 -17.71
C GLU A 55 4.17 -0.07 -18.89
N ALA A 56 3.79 -1.30 -18.60
CA ALA A 56 3.42 -2.28 -19.64
C ALA A 56 2.12 -1.91 -20.37
N ASP A 57 1.15 -1.30 -19.68
CA ASP A 57 -0.09 -0.79 -20.29
C ASP A 57 0.20 0.37 -21.24
N VAL A 58 1.05 1.32 -20.82
CA VAL A 58 1.51 2.42 -21.67
C VAL A 58 2.24 1.88 -22.90
N ALA A 59 3.20 0.97 -22.73
CA ALA A 59 3.97 0.41 -23.83
C ALA A 59 3.09 -0.36 -24.84
N ALA A 60 2.02 -0.99 -24.37
CA ALA A 60 1.06 -1.70 -25.22
C ALA A 60 -0.08 -0.82 -25.76
N GLY A 61 -0.08 0.49 -25.46
CA GLY A 61 -1.16 1.40 -25.86
C GLY A 61 -2.51 1.14 -25.18
N ARG A 62 -2.53 0.44 -24.03
CA ARG A 62 -3.73 0.19 -23.21
C ARG A 62 -4.07 1.38 -22.31
N THR A 63 -4.06 2.59 -22.86
CA THR A 63 -4.38 3.83 -22.15
C THR A 63 -5.68 4.42 -22.69
N VAL A 64 -6.49 4.98 -21.81
CA VAL A 64 -7.70 5.74 -22.16
C VAL A 64 -7.41 7.24 -22.13
N ALA A 65 -8.06 7.98 -23.02
CA ALA A 65 -7.94 9.44 -23.04
C ALA A 65 -8.55 10.05 -21.77
N HIS A 66 -8.01 11.17 -21.31
CA HIS A 66 -8.47 11.82 -20.09
C HIS A 66 -9.95 12.24 -20.19
N GLU A 67 -10.34 12.78 -21.35
CA GLU A 67 -11.70 13.23 -21.64
C GLU A 67 -12.71 12.09 -21.56
N GLU A 68 -12.32 10.89 -22.04
CA GLU A 68 -13.15 9.69 -21.99
C GLU A 68 -13.35 9.23 -20.54
N VAL A 69 -12.28 9.18 -19.74
CA VAL A 69 -12.35 8.83 -18.32
C VAL A 69 -13.24 9.79 -17.54
N MET A 70 -13.13 11.10 -17.79
CA MET A 70 -13.95 12.10 -17.10
C MET A 70 -15.43 12.00 -17.51
N ALA A 71 -15.71 11.71 -18.78
CA ALA A 71 -17.08 11.49 -19.24
C ALA A 71 -17.71 10.23 -18.62
N ASP A 72 -16.94 9.15 -18.49
CA ASP A 72 -17.38 7.92 -17.83
C ASP A 72 -17.63 8.13 -16.33
N LEU A 73 -16.73 8.85 -15.65
CA LEU A 73 -16.88 9.17 -14.24
C LEU A 73 -18.15 10.01 -13.98
N ALA A 74 -18.39 11.05 -14.79
CA ALA A 74 -19.60 11.86 -14.67
C ALA A 74 -20.87 11.01 -14.81
N ARG A 75 -20.88 10.08 -15.78
CA ARG A 75 -22.01 9.17 -16.00
C ARG A 75 -22.26 8.26 -14.80
N MET A 76 -21.20 7.72 -14.19
CA MET A 76 -21.31 6.88 -12.98
C MET A 76 -21.90 7.64 -11.80
N LEU A 77 -21.55 8.92 -11.63
CA LEU A 77 -22.11 9.78 -10.58
C LEU A 77 -23.60 10.05 -10.83
N ASP A 78 -23.97 10.41 -12.07
CA ASP A 78 -25.36 10.63 -12.45
C ASP A 78 -26.24 9.39 -12.25
N ASP A 79 -25.69 8.20 -12.53
CA ASP A 79 -26.38 6.92 -12.28
C ASP A 79 -26.54 6.66 -10.76
N ALA A 80 -25.51 6.94 -9.97
CA ALA A 80 -25.55 6.77 -8.51
C ALA A 80 -26.55 7.73 -7.84
N ASP A 81 -26.65 8.97 -8.31
CA ASP A 81 -27.61 9.95 -7.79
C ASP A 81 -29.05 9.58 -8.17
N ARG A 82 -29.27 9.10 -9.41
CA ARG A 82 -30.57 8.56 -9.82
C ARG A 82 -30.99 7.34 -9.00
N ALA A 83 -30.05 6.46 -8.64
CA ALA A 83 -30.32 5.29 -7.81
C ALA A 83 -30.65 5.62 -6.35
N LYS A 84 -30.16 6.75 -5.81
CA LYS A 84 -30.49 7.23 -4.46
C LYS A 84 -31.83 7.96 -4.37
N GLY A 85 -32.33 8.47 -5.50
CA GLY A 85 -33.60 9.20 -5.60
C GLY A 85 -34.83 8.34 -5.86
N GLN A 86 -34.67 7.02 -6.00
CA GLN A 86 -35.73 6.00 -6.03
C GLN A 86 -35.83 5.31 -4.68
#